data_AF-C3YH26-F1
#
_entry.id   AF-C3YH26-F1
#
_cell.length_a   1.000
_cell.length_b   1.000
_cell.length_c   1.000
_cell.angle_alpha   90.00
_cell.angle_beta   90.00
_cell.angle_gamma   90.00
#
_symmetry.space_group_name_H-M   'P 1'
#
loop_
_entity.id
_entity.type
_entity.pdbx_description
1 polymer ?
#
loop_
_entity_poly.entity_id
_entity_poly.type
_entity_poly.pdbx_seq_one_letter_code
_entity_poly.pdbx_strand_id
1 'polypeptide(L)'
;CPEGRYGLYCDKDCICKNGARCHGFNGACECRPGWRGRALANATFVLNATKCPPGRWGEVCHQVCDCQYGGTCDRWEGCLCPPGRHGDRCEYVCAPGTFGWNCSTDCHCQNNASCDPVNGTCICAEGQWGEFCENAPKPERCPEGRYGLYCDKDCICKNGARCHGFNGACECRPGWRGRVLTNVTFVLNATRCPPGYWGEVCHQVCDCQHGGTCDRWESCLCPPGRHGDRCEQTCAPGTFGWNCSTNCHCQNNASCDPVNGTCFCAEGQWGEFCE
;
A
#
# COMPACT_ATOMS: atom_id res chain seq x y z
N CYS A 1 -51.67 -1.44 6.24
CA CYS A 1 -51.33 -0.57 7.37
C CYS A 1 -52.18 -0.93 8.58
N PRO A 2 -51.67 -0.71 9.81
CA PRO A 2 -52.48 -0.82 11.04
C PRO A 2 -53.76 0.02 10.96
N GLU A 3 -54.79 -0.34 11.74
CA GLU A 3 -56.04 0.43 11.76
C GLU A 3 -55.78 1.91 12.06
N GLY A 4 -56.39 2.79 11.25
CA GLY A 4 -56.21 4.23 11.38
C GLY A 4 -54.95 4.79 10.73
N ARG A 5 -54.16 3.98 9.99
CA ARG A 5 -52.98 4.46 9.24
C ARG A 5 -53.03 4.14 7.75
N TYR A 6 -52.35 4.96 6.95
CA TYR A 6 -52.24 4.78 5.51
C TYR A 6 -50.87 5.22 4.95
N GLY A 7 -50.61 4.88 3.69
CA GLY A 7 -49.38 5.23 2.96
C GLY A 7 -48.48 4.01 2.73
N LEU A 8 -47.47 4.15 1.86
CA LEU A 8 -46.56 3.07 1.48
C LEU A 8 -45.81 2.49 2.69
N TYR A 9 -45.50 3.34 3.68
CA TYR A 9 -44.82 2.97 4.93
C TYR A 9 -45.74 3.01 6.16
N CYS A 10 -47.04 3.25 5.99
CA CYS A 10 -48.02 3.31 7.08
C CYS A 10 -47.71 4.36 8.16
N ASP A 11 -47.17 5.48 7.74
CA ASP A 11 -46.71 6.61 8.55
C ASP A 11 -47.75 7.72 8.68
N LYS A 12 -48.80 7.73 7.85
CA LYS A 12 -49.83 8.77 7.84
C LYS A 12 -51.08 8.33 8.61
N ASP A 13 -51.65 9.23 9.42
CA ASP A 13 -52.86 8.96 10.21
C ASP A 13 -54.14 9.26 9.42
N CYS A 14 -55.13 8.38 9.55
CA CYS A 14 -56.44 8.51 8.93
C CYS A 14 -57.36 9.42 9.74
N ILE A 15 -58.02 10.36 9.08
CA ILE A 15 -58.93 11.35 9.70
C ILE A 15 -60.42 11.01 9.53
N CYS A 16 -60.73 9.72 9.31
CA CYS A 16 -62.09 9.25 9.06
C CYS A 16 -63.00 9.45 10.29
N LYS A 17 -64.20 10.00 10.06
CA LYS A 17 -65.20 10.24 11.11
C LYS A 17 -66.34 9.22 11.06
N ASN A 18 -67.13 9.16 12.13
CA ASN A 18 -68.35 8.34 12.25
C ASN A 18 -68.14 6.83 11.98
N GLY A 19 -66.98 6.29 12.40
CA GLY A 19 -66.69 4.86 12.25
C GLY A 19 -66.53 4.39 10.80
N ALA A 20 -66.22 5.31 9.88
CA ALA A 20 -65.83 5.00 8.51
C ALA A 20 -64.48 4.27 8.48
N ARG A 21 -64.38 3.27 7.60
CA ARG A 21 -63.20 2.42 7.48
C ARG A 21 -62.14 3.12 6.65
N CYS A 22 -60.90 3.20 7.14
CA CYS A 22 -59.82 3.81 6.38
C CYS A 22 -59.14 2.83 5.43
N HIS A 23 -58.89 3.25 4.20
CA HIS A 23 -58.16 2.48 3.21
C HIS A 23 -56.65 2.63 3.42
N GLY A 24 -55.96 1.53 3.75
CA GLY A 24 -54.56 1.55 4.17
C GLY A 24 -53.55 2.00 3.12
N PHE A 25 -53.91 2.09 1.84
CA PHE A 25 -52.98 2.56 0.79
C PHE A 25 -53.00 4.08 0.61
N ASN A 26 -54.19 4.68 0.59
CA ASN A 26 -54.40 6.07 0.16
C ASN A 26 -55.20 6.92 1.17
N GLY A 27 -55.57 6.36 2.33
CA GLY A 27 -56.25 7.10 3.39
C GLY A 27 -57.73 7.38 3.12
N ALA A 28 -58.30 6.83 2.05
CA ALA A 28 -59.69 7.06 1.68
C ALA A 28 -60.65 6.44 2.72
N CYS A 29 -61.70 7.17 3.09
CA CYS A 29 -62.69 6.70 4.06
C CYS A 29 -63.88 6.04 3.36
N GLU A 30 -64.13 4.78 3.67
CA GLU A 30 -65.30 4.03 3.23
C GLU A 30 -66.42 4.13 4.26
N CYS A 31 -67.55 4.72 3.86
CA CYS A 31 -68.71 4.89 4.74
C CYS A 31 -69.47 3.57 4.93
N ARG A 32 -70.06 3.38 6.11
CA ARG A 32 -70.98 2.25 6.35
C ARG A 32 -72.29 2.45 5.56
N PRO A 33 -72.99 1.35 5.20
CA PRO A 33 -74.29 1.43 4.52
C PRO A 33 -75.27 2.36 5.27
N GLY A 34 -75.97 3.23 4.54
CA GLY A 34 -76.92 4.20 5.11
C GLY A 34 -76.33 5.58 5.43
N TRP A 35 -75.01 5.76 5.34
CA TRP A 35 -74.36 7.05 5.52
C TRP A 35 -73.90 7.62 4.17
N ARG A 36 -74.29 8.86 3.86
CA ARG A 36 -73.81 9.60 2.69
C ARG A 36 -73.21 10.92 3.13
N GLY A 37 -71.93 11.13 2.85
CA GLY A 37 -71.26 12.40 3.07
C GLY A 37 -70.04 12.55 2.17
N ARG A 38 -69.89 13.73 1.56
CA ARG A 38 -68.58 14.23 1.12
C ARG A 38 -68.02 15.04 2.29
N ALA A 39 -67.52 14.38 3.33
CA ALA A 39 -66.65 15.07 4.27
C ALA A 39 -65.29 15.26 3.58
N LEU A 40 -65.23 16.29 2.74
CA LEU A 40 -64.01 16.94 2.28
C LEU A 40 -63.28 17.45 3.53
N ALA A 41 -62.48 16.61 4.17
CA ALA A 41 -61.38 17.09 4.98
C ALA A 41 -60.20 17.27 4.03
N ASN A 42 -60.10 18.42 3.37
CA ASN A 42 -58.94 18.87 2.57
C ASN A 42 -58.19 17.76 1.80
N ALA A 43 -58.91 16.85 1.14
CA ALA A 43 -58.32 15.90 0.21
C ALA A 43 -58.55 16.47 -1.18
N THR A 44 -57.63 17.31 -1.64
CA THR A 44 -57.66 17.92 -2.98
C THR A 44 -57.46 16.92 -4.12
N PHE A 45 -57.25 15.63 -3.84
CA PHE A 45 -56.94 14.66 -4.88
C PHE A 45 -57.73 13.37 -4.68
N VAL A 46 -58.83 13.25 -5.42
CA VAL A 46 -59.23 11.93 -5.92
C VAL A 46 -58.11 11.52 -6.88
N LEU A 47 -57.26 10.56 -6.49
CA LEU A 47 -56.28 9.93 -7.37
C LEU A 47 -57.03 9.20 -8.49
N ASN A 48 -57.41 9.92 -9.55
CA ASN A 48 -58.22 9.41 -10.64
C ASN A 48 -57.40 8.76 -11.76
N ALA A 49 -56.08 8.68 -11.60
CA ALA A 49 -55.23 7.97 -12.55
C ALA A 49 -54.71 6.69 -11.89
N THR A 50 -55.17 5.53 -12.34
CA THR A 50 -54.56 4.22 -12.05
C THR A 50 -53.45 3.86 -13.04
N LYS A 51 -53.39 4.58 -14.18
CA LYS A 51 -52.31 4.54 -15.16
C LYS A 51 -52.03 5.97 -15.64
N CYS A 52 -50.77 6.34 -15.79
CA CYS A 52 -50.41 7.58 -16.47
C CYS A 52 -50.45 7.38 -17.99
N PRO A 53 -50.66 8.45 -18.78
CA PRO A 53 -50.40 8.40 -20.21
C PRO A 53 -48.94 7.94 -20.48
N PRO A 54 -48.67 7.30 -21.63
CA PRO A 54 -47.32 6.86 -21.97
C PRO A 54 -46.29 7.98 -21.83
N GLY A 55 -45.15 7.70 -21.19
CA GLY A 55 -44.06 8.66 -20.99
C GLY A 55 -44.31 9.70 -19.90
N ARG A 56 -45.25 9.48 -18.97
CA ARG A 56 -45.53 10.39 -17.85
C ARG A 56 -45.53 9.67 -16.50
N TRP A 57 -45.15 10.40 -15.45
CA TRP A 57 -44.97 9.88 -14.10
C TRP A 57 -45.37 10.88 -13.00
N GLY A 58 -45.35 10.43 -11.76
CA GLY A 58 -45.67 11.19 -10.55
C GLY A 58 -47.13 11.05 -10.10
N GLU A 59 -47.43 11.56 -8.90
CA GLU A 59 -48.71 11.36 -8.22
C GLU A 59 -49.94 11.76 -9.06
N VAL A 60 -49.78 12.75 -9.93
CA VAL A 60 -50.82 13.29 -10.83
C VAL A 60 -50.49 13.14 -12.32
N CYS A 61 -49.42 12.43 -12.69
CA CYS A 61 -48.98 12.23 -14.09
C CYS A 61 -48.60 13.51 -14.86
N HIS A 62 -48.22 14.58 -14.17
CA HIS A 62 -47.80 15.83 -14.83
C HIS A 62 -46.34 15.79 -15.28
N GLN A 63 -45.50 14.98 -14.63
CA GLN A 63 -44.08 14.90 -14.97
C GLN A 63 -43.88 14.04 -16.21
N VAL A 64 -42.95 14.44 -17.07
CA VAL A 64 -42.62 13.77 -18.33
C VAL A 64 -41.35 12.96 -18.10
N CYS A 65 -41.37 11.71 -18.55
CA CYS A 65 -40.17 10.89 -18.59
C CYS A 65 -39.32 11.28 -19.79
N ASP A 66 -38.07 11.63 -19.54
CA ASP A 66 -37.07 11.96 -20.56
C ASP A 66 -35.83 11.08 -20.36
N CYS A 67 -36.06 9.77 -20.36
CA CYS A 67 -35.05 8.76 -20.08
C CYS A 67 -34.12 8.58 -21.28
N GLN A 68 -32.82 8.62 -21.04
CA GLN A 68 -31.78 8.43 -22.05
C GLN A 68 -31.22 7.00 -21.99
N TYR A 69 -30.46 6.62 -23.01
CA TYR A 69 -29.64 5.40 -23.04
C TYR A 69 -30.39 4.10 -22.70
N GLY A 70 -31.66 3.98 -23.12
CA GLY A 70 -32.47 2.77 -22.93
C GLY A 70 -33.18 2.68 -21.56
N GLY A 71 -33.22 3.76 -20.79
CA GLY A 71 -34.05 3.84 -19.58
C GLY A 71 -35.55 3.72 -19.87
N THR A 72 -36.29 3.10 -18.95
CA THR A 72 -37.75 2.91 -19.07
C THR A 72 -38.49 3.86 -18.13
N CYS A 73 -39.70 4.26 -18.51
CA CYS A 73 -40.51 5.18 -17.72
C CYS A 73 -41.42 4.39 -16.77
N ASP A 74 -41.08 4.40 -15.49
CA ASP A 74 -41.96 3.99 -14.40
C ASP A 74 -42.91 5.12 -14.00
N ARG A 75 -44.11 4.73 -13.59
CA ARG A 75 -45.19 5.64 -13.21
C ARG A 75 -44.87 6.45 -11.95
N TRP A 76 -44.13 5.88 -11.02
CA TRP A 76 -43.91 6.45 -9.69
C TRP A 76 -42.48 6.94 -9.53
N GLU A 77 -41.51 6.15 -10.00
CA GLU A 77 -40.08 6.42 -9.84
C GLU A 77 -39.50 7.29 -10.99
N GLY A 78 -40.24 7.47 -12.08
CA GLY A 78 -39.74 8.17 -13.25
C GLY A 78 -38.83 7.27 -14.09
N CYS A 79 -37.59 7.67 -14.35
CA CYS A 79 -36.70 6.88 -15.21
C CYS A 79 -36.04 5.73 -14.45
N LEU A 80 -36.34 4.50 -14.86
CA LEU A 80 -35.62 3.30 -14.43
C LEU A 80 -34.42 3.08 -15.36
N CYS A 81 -33.23 3.22 -14.80
CA CYS A 81 -32.00 3.13 -15.55
C CYS A 81 -31.53 1.68 -15.71
N PRO A 82 -30.98 1.31 -16.89
CA PRO A 82 -30.35 0.02 -17.05
C PRO A 82 -29.12 -0.10 -16.14
N PRO A 83 -28.66 -1.33 -15.84
CA PRO A 83 -27.46 -1.55 -15.05
C PRO A 83 -26.25 -0.80 -15.62
N GLY A 84 -25.41 -0.27 -14.74
CA GLY A 84 -24.25 0.55 -15.11
C GLY A 84 -24.54 2.02 -15.32
N ARG A 85 -25.79 2.46 -15.10
CA ARG A 85 -26.20 3.86 -15.21
C ARG A 85 -27.08 4.30 -14.06
N HIS A 86 -27.07 5.60 -13.78
CA HIS A 86 -27.92 6.25 -12.78
C HIS A 86 -28.21 7.71 -13.15
N GLY A 87 -29.00 8.39 -12.32
CA GLY A 87 -29.47 9.75 -12.53
C GLY A 87 -30.91 9.82 -13.01
N ASP A 88 -31.52 11.00 -12.92
CA ASP A 88 -32.95 11.21 -13.20
C ASP A 88 -33.32 10.93 -14.67
N ARG A 89 -32.33 10.91 -15.58
CA ARG A 89 -32.47 10.59 -17.00
C ARG A 89 -31.54 9.47 -17.45
N CYS A 90 -30.88 8.76 -16.54
CA CYS A 90 -29.89 7.72 -16.85
C CYS A 90 -28.65 8.22 -17.60
N GLU A 91 -28.33 9.50 -17.41
CA GLU A 91 -27.25 10.20 -18.08
C GLU A 91 -25.85 9.84 -17.54
N TYR A 92 -25.77 9.40 -16.29
CA TYR A 92 -24.50 9.09 -15.63
C TYR A 92 -24.20 7.60 -15.73
N VAL A 93 -22.95 7.28 -16.06
CA VAL A 93 -22.39 5.93 -15.93
C VAL A 93 -21.90 5.76 -14.50
N CYS A 94 -21.95 4.55 -13.96
CA CYS A 94 -21.41 4.28 -12.63
C CYS A 94 -19.96 4.75 -12.49
N ALA A 95 -19.66 5.33 -11.33
CA ALA A 95 -18.32 5.77 -11.00
C ALA A 95 -17.37 4.56 -10.89
N PRO A 96 -16.06 4.74 -11.17
CA PRO A 96 -15.08 3.68 -11.00
C PRO A 96 -15.17 3.05 -9.61
N GLY A 97 -15.27 1.72 -9.57
CA GLY A 97 -15.40 0.96 -8.33
C GLY A 97 -16.84 0.59 -7.95
N THR A 98 -17.85 1.02 -8.73
CA THR A 98 -19.26 0.64 -8.52
C THR A 98 -19.90 0.11 -9.80
N PHE A 99 -20.87 -0.79 -9.67
CA PHE A 99 -21.57 -1.40 -10.80
C PHE A 99 -23.02 -1.77 -10.46
N GLY A 100 -23.76 -2.21 -11.49
CA GLY A 100 -25.10 -2.77 -11.36
C GLY A 100 -26.20 -1.71 -11.35
N TRP A 101 -27.34 -2.06 -10.78
CA TRP A 101 -28.51 -1.17 -10.75
C TRP A 101 -28.27 0.00 -9.80
N ASN A 102 -28.46 1.22 -10.31
CA ASN A 102 -28.25 2.45 -9.57
C ASN A 102 -26.85 2.56 -8.93
N CYS A 103 -25.87 1.82 -9.46
CA CYS A 103 -24.49 1.76 -8.96
C CYS A 103 -24.37 1.36 -7.48
N SER A 104 -25.28 0.50 -7.01
CA SER A 104 -25.40 0.15 -5.58
C SER A 104 -24.43 -0.95 -5.12
N THR A 105 -23.60 -1.49 -6.02
CA THR A 105 -22.70 -2.61 -5.72
C THR A 105 -21.24 -2.20 -5.94
N ASP A 106 -20.38 -2.51 -4.98
CA ASP A 106 -18.95 -2.23 -5.06
C ASP A 106 -18.20 -3.31 -5.84
N CYS A 107 -17.19 -2.91 -6.59
CA CYS A 107 -16.30 -3.81 -7.31
C CYS A 107 -15.21 -4.37 -6.39
N HIS A 108 -14.86 -5.65 -6.59
CA HIS A 108 -13.85 -6.36 -5.78
C HIS A 108 -12.56 -6.62 -6.55
N CYS A 109 -12.14 -5.70 -7.41
CA CYS A 109 -10.92 -5.81 -8.20
C CYS A 109 -9.67 -5.41 -7.39
N GLN A 110 -8.58 -6.14 -7.58
CA GLN A 110 -7.27 -5.88 -6.96
C GLN A 110 -6.39 -5.02 -7.87
N ASN A 111 -5.21 -4.63 -7.36
CA ASN A 111 -4.18 -3.91 -8.13
C ASN A 111 -4.68 -2.64 -8.85
N ASN A 112 -5.67 -1.96 -8.24
CA ASN A 112 -6.29 -0.74 -8.76
C ASN A 112 -6.91 -0.92 -10.16
N ALA A 113 -7.36 -2.14 -10.49
CA ALA A 113 -8.08 -2.43 -11.71
C ALA A 113 -9.50 -1.85 -11.70
N SER A 114 -10.00 -1.49 -12.88
CA SER A 114 -11.38 -1.04 -13.07
C SER A 114 -12.30 -2.23 -13.28
N CYS A 115 -13.60 -2.03 -13.12
CA CYS A 115 -14.63 -3.04 -13.37
C CYS A 115 -15.62 -2.55 -14.42
N ASP A 116 -16.27 -3.49 -15.10
CA ASP A 116 -17.39 -3.20 -15.98
C ASP A 116 -18.58 -2.66 -15.15
N PRO A 117 -19.15 -1.48 -15.50
CA PRO A 117 -20.20 -0.85 -14.71
C PRO A 117 -21.53 -1.63 -14.76
N VAL A 118 -21.75 -2.50 -15.73
CA VAL A 118 -22.99 -3.28 -15.88
C VAL A 118 -22.97 -4.51 -14.98
N ASN A 119 -21.90 -5.29 -15.01
CA ASN A 119 -21.84 -6.61 -14.37
C ASN A 119 -20.72 -6.78 -13.32
N GLY A 120 -19.82 -5.80 -13.16
CA GLY A 120 -18.77 -5.81 -12.15
C GLY A 120 -17.53 -6.63 -12.51
N THR A 121 -17.44 -7.18 -13.73
CA THR A 121 -16.27 -7.98 -14.15
C THR A 121 -15.02 -7.12 -14.20
N CYS A 122 -13.91 -7.60 -13.63
CA CYS A 122 -12.67 -6.84 -13.57
C CYS A 122 -11.98 -6.76 -14.94
N ILE A 123 -11.56 -5.54 -15.28
CA ILE A 123 -10.81 -5.21 -16.50
C ILE A 123 -9.36 -5.00 -16.09
N CYS A 124 -8.55 -6.02 -16.28
CA CYS A 124 -7.15 -6.03 -15.84
C CYS A 124 -6.28 -5.10 -16.67
N ALA A 125 -5.39 -4.36 -16.02
CA ALA A 125 -4.41 -3.53 -16.69
C ALA A 125 -3.35 -4.41 -17.40
N GLU A 126 -2.57 -3.80 -18.30
CA GLU A 126 -1.57 -4.54 -19.07
C GLU A 126 -0.61 -5.33 -18.17
N GLY A 127 -0.49 -6.63 -18.44
CA GLY A 127 0.31 -7.57 -17.66
C GLY A 127 -0.39 -8.17 -16.44
N GLN A 128 -1.54 -7.69 -15.98
CA GLN A 128 -2.30 -8.29 -14.88
C GLN A 128 -3.21 -9.43 -15.37
N TRP A 129 -3.51 -10.42 -14.51
CA TRP A 129 -4.45 -11.51 -14.81
C TRP A 129 -5.12 -12.07 -13.55
N GLY A 130 -6.13 -12.92 -13.75
CA GLY A 130 -6.98 -13.46 -12.67
C GLY A 130 -8.39 -12.88 -12.76
N GLU A 131 -9.33 -13.48 -12.03
CA GLU A 131 -10.75 -13.06 -12.01
C GLU A 131 -10.90 -11.66 -11.38
N PHE A 132 -10.08 -11.36 -10.38
CA PHE A 132 -10.05 -10.09 -9.67
C PHE A 132 -8.78 -9.29 -9.98
N CYS A 133 -8.05 -9.63 -11.05
CA CYS A 133 -6.75 -9.05 -11.40
C CYS A 133 -5.73 -9.12 -10.24
N GLU A 134 -5.82 -10.16 -9.41
CA GLU A 134 -5.00 -10.38 -8.22
C GLU A 134 -3.55 -10.72 -8.58
N ASN A 135 -3.34 -11.28 -9.77
CA ASN A 135 -2.01 -11.60 -10.25
C ASN A 135 -1.48 -10.45 -11.10
N ALA A 136 -0.30 -9.96 -10.73
CA ALA A 136 0.45 -8.97 -11.48
C ALA A 136 1.91 -9.42 -11.53
N PRO A 137 2.65 -9.10 -12.61
CA PRO A 137 4.07 -9.39 -12.70
C PRO A 137 4.77 -8.55 -11.63
N LYS A 138 5.02 -9.18 -10.49
CA LYS A 138 5.96 -8.71 -9.48
C LYS A 138 7.33 -9.23 -9.92
N PRO A 139 8.27 -8.39 -10.38
CA PRO A 139 9.65 -8.81 -10.37
C PRO A 139 10.06 -8.94 -8.90
N GLU A 140 10.26 -10.17 -8.43
CA GLU A 140 10.74 -10.43 -7.06
C GLU A 140 12.04 -9.68 -6.77
N ARG A 141 12.86 -9.45 -7.81
CA ARG A 141 13.96 -8.47 -7.84
C ARG A 141 14.15 -7.95 -9.26
N CYS A 142 14.36 -6.64 -9.39
CA CYS A 142 14.83 -6.07 -10.65
C CYS A 142 16.29 -6.47 -10.92
N PRO A 143 16.69 -6.61 -12.21
CA PRO A 143 18.09 -6.73 -12.59
C PRO A 143 18.94 -5.62 -11.98
N GLU A 144 20.23 -5.88 -11.72
CA GLU A 144 21.14 -4.86 -11.18
C GLU A 144 21.13 -3.59 -12.04
N GLY A 145 21.03 -2.44 -11.37
CA GLY A 145 20.98 -1.14 -12.03
C GLY A 145 19.60 -0.73 -12.55
N ARG A 146 18.55 -1.52 -12.32
CA ARG A 146 17.16 -1.17 -12.70
C ARG A 146 16.22 -1.15 -11.50
N TYR A 147 15.17 -0.34 -11.60
CA TYR A 147 14.15 -0.22 -10.57
C TYR A 147 12.76 0.08 -11.14
N GLY A 148 11.75 -0.03 -10.28
CA GLY A 148 10.35 0.23 -10.61
C GLY A 148 9.52 -1.04 -10.66
N LEU A 149 8.18 -0.89 -10.73
CA LEU A 149 7.25 -2.01 -10.75
C LEU A 149 7.53 -2.98 -11.93
N TYR A 150 8.06 -2.46 -13.03
CA TYR A 150 8.39 -3.22 -14.25
C TYR A 150 9.90 -3.27 -14.55
N CYS A 151 10.76 -2.79 -13.64
CA CYS A 151 12.22 -2.71 -13.86
C CYS A 151 12.63 -1.97 -15.15
N ASP A 152 11.83 -0.98 -15.53
CA ASP A 152 11.96 -0.18 -16.74
C ASP A 152 12.81 1.08 -16.53
N LYS A 153 13.09 1.45 -15.28
CA LYS A 153 13.84 2.66 -14.92
C LYS A 153 15.28 2.33 -14.57
N ASP A 154 16.23 3.09 -15.11
CA ASP A 154 17.65 2.95 -14.80
C ASP A 154 18.05 3.70 -13.54
N CYS A 155 18.84 3.05 -12.68
CA CYS A 155 19.36 3.64 -11.46
C CYS A 155 20.52 4.61 -11.75
N ILE A 156 20.49 5.79 -11.12
CA ILE A 156 21.51 6.84 -11.29
C ILE A 156 22.59 6.84 -10.21
N CYS A 157 22.71 5.75 -9.45
CA CYS A 157 23.63 5.62 -8.32
C CYS A 157 25.11 5.81 -8.76
N LYS A 158 25.89 6.54 -7.97
CA LYS A 158 27.32 6.81 -8.21
C LYS A 158 28.20 5.98 -7.27
N ASN A 159 29.49 5.86 -7.60
CA ASN A 159 30.53 5.23 -6.77
C ASN A 159 30.22 3.77 -6.35
N GLY A 160 29.51 3.02 -7.20
CA GLY A 160 29.17 1.62 -6.93
C GLY A 160 28.12 1.41 -5.82
N ALA A 161 27.37 2.46 -5.46
CA ALA A 161 26.25 2.36 -4.53
C ALA A 161 25.18 1.38 -5.06
N ARG A 162 24.59 0.61 -4.14
CA ARG A 162 23.63 -0.44 -4.47
C ARG A 162 22.26 0.19 -4.72
N CYS A 163 21.60 -0.17 -5.81
CA CYS A 163 20.28 0.36 -6.14
C CYS A 163 19.16 -0.54 -5.59
N HIS A 164 18.16 0.08 -4.99
CA HIS A 164 16.97 -0.60 -4.49
C HIS A 164 15.96 -0.82 -5.63
N GLY A 165 15.69 -2.08 -5.98
CA GLY A 165 14.88 -2.44 -7.16
C GLY A 165 13.43 -1.94 -7.16
N PHE A 166 12.85 -1.59 -6.01
CA PHE A 166 11.47 -1.09 -5.96
C PHE A 166 11.35 0.41 -6.27
N ASN A 167 12.20 1.24 -5.65
CA ASN A 167 12.06 2.70 -5.62
C ASN A 167 13.28 3.45 -6.18
N GLY A 168 14.32 2.73 -6.59
CA GLY A 168 15.53 3.32 -7.16
C GLY A 168 16.45 3.98 -6.13
N ALA A 169 16.21 3.74 -4.83
CA ALA A 169 17.01 4.32 -3.77
C ALA A 169 18.46 3.81 -3.82
N CYS A 170 19.44 4.69 -3.59
CA CYS A 170 20.84 4.31 -3.57
C CYS A 170 21.34 4.10 -2.13
N GLU A 171 21.83 2.91 -1.85
CA GLU A 171 22.46 2.53 -0.59
C GLU A 171 23.98 2.62 -0.75
N CYS A 172 24.62 3.42 0.12
CA CYS A 172 26.06 3.59 0.12
C CYS A 172 26.75 2.33 0.61
N ARG A 173 27.80 1.89 -0.09
CA ARG A 173 28.72 0.87 0.44
C ARG A 173 29.49 1.41 1.65
N PRO A 174 30.03 0.54 2.52
CA PRO A 174 30.91 0.95 3.62
C PRO A 174 32.02 1.90 3.17
N GLY A 175 32.35 2.89 4.02
CA GLY A 175 33.37 3.91 3.73
C GLY A 175 32.86 5.12 2.94
N TRP A 176 31.55 5.19 2.70
CA TRP A 176 30.87 6.29 2.03
C TRP A 176 29.65 6.79 2.83
N ARG A 177 29.47 8.11 2.90
CA ARG A 177 28.24 8.78 3.40
C ARG A 177 27.65 9.66 2.33
N GLY A 178 26.34 9.88 2.30
CA GLY A 178 25.77 10.87 1.39
C GLY A 178 24.58 11.66 1.94
N ARG A 179 24.26 12.76 1.25
CA ARG A 179 23.24 13.74 1.66
C ARG A 179 21.87 13.35 1.10
N VAL A 180 20.89 13.20 1.99
CA VAL A 180 19.48 12.98 1.64
C VAL A 180 18.94 14.29 1.06
N LEU A 181 18.69 14.33 -0.25
CA LEU A 181 17.90 15.41 -0.85
C LEU A 181 16.44 14.97 -0.80
N THR A 182 15.68 15.63 0.06
CA THR A 182 14.26 15.43 0.28
C THR A 182 13.50 15.49 -1.05
N ASN A 183 12.86 14.36 -1.38
CA ASN A 183 11.69 14.14 -2.24
C ASN A 183 11.86 13.10 -3.35
N VAL A 184 13.06 12.55 -3.56
CA VAL A 184 13.24 11.21 -4.11
C VAL A 184 14.54 10.67 -3.50
N THR A 185 14.55 9.43 -3.04
CA THR A 185 15.63 8.76 -2.30
C THR A 185 16.93 8.57 -3.10
N PHE A 186 17.49 9.64 -3.66
CA PHE A 186 18.75 9.60 -4.40
C PHE A 186 19.87 10.11 -3.50
N VAL A 187 20.76 9.22 -3.08
CA VAL A 187 22.06 9.63 -2.54
C VAL A 187 22.95 10.02 -3.72
N LEU A 188 22.81 11.26 -4.19
CA LEU A 188 23.52 11.78 -5.36
C LEU A 188 25.01 12.07 -5.09
N ASN A 189 25.40 12.25 -3.82
CA ASN A 189 26.75 12.66 -3.47
C ASN A 189 27.28 11.87 -2.28
N ALA A 190 27.89 10.73 -2.58
CA ALA A 190 28.62 9.92 -1.62
C ALA A 190 30.03 10.51 -1.44
N THR A 191 30.33 10.97 -0.22
CA THR A 191 31.65 11.46 0.20
C THR A 191 32.34 10.43 1.09
N ARG A 192 33.67 10.43 1.09
CA ARG A 192 34.46 9.54 1.97
C ARG A 192 34.14 9.82 3.43
N CYS A 193 34.24 8.80 4.28
CA CYS A 193 34.14 9.01 5.72
C CYS A 193 35.18 10.03 6.21
N PRO A 194 34.80 10.93 7.14
CA PRO A 194 35.75 11.76 7.85
C PRO A 194 36.76 10.87 8.60
N PRO A 195 37.99 11.35 8.85
CA PRO A 195 38.96 10.64 9.68
C PRO A 195 38.34 10.26 11.04
N GLY A 196 38.56 9.02 11.49
CA GLY A 196 38.01 8.50 12.74
C GLY A 196 36.62 7.86 12.64
N TYR A 197 36.02 7.81 11.45
CA TYR A 197 34.71 7.17 11.23
C TYR A 197 34.79 6.09 10.14
N TRP A 198 33.99 5.05 10.30
CA TRP A 198 33.94 3.90 9.39
C TRP A 198 32.51 3.35 9.23
N GLY A 199 32.35 2.34 8.37
CA GLY A 199 31.08 1.65 8.15
C GLY A 199 30.13 2.36 7.18
N GLU A 200 28.89 1.90 7.13
CA GLU A 200 27.84 2.47 6.27
C GLU A 200 27.39 3.84 6.80
N VAL A 201 27.34 4.83 5.91
CA VAL A 201 26.97 6.22 6.25
C VAL A 201 27.93 6.88 7.26
N CYS A 202 29.06 6.24 7.59
CA CYS A 202 30.07 6.73 8.54
C CYS A 202 29.50 7.01 9.94
N HIS A 203 28.53 6.22 10.38
CA HIS A 203 27.94 6.36 11.72
C HIS A 203 28.79 5.71 12.82
N GLN A 204 29.73 4.85 12.47
CA GLN A 204 30.58 4.17 13.44
C GLN A 204 31.85 4.96 13.68
N VAL A 205 32.20 5.15 14.96
CA VAL A 205 33.43 5.82 15.39
C VAL A 205 34.50 4.76 15.62
N CYS A 206 35.69 4.98 15.08
CA CYS A 206 36.85 4.14 15.35
C CYS A 206 37.32 4.36 16.80
N ASP A 207 37.53 3.28 17.53
CA ASP A 207 38.03 3.30 18.91
C ASP A 207 39.28 2.42 19.03
N CYS A 208 40.27 2.74 18.19
CA CYS A 208 41.49 1.97 18.05
C CYS A 208 42.47 2.27 19.19
N GLN A 209 43.00 1.24 19.83
CA GLN A 209 43.99 1.33 20.89
C GLN A 209 45.38 0.99 20.37
N HIS A 210 46.41 1.25 21.19
CA HIS A 210 47.78 0.80 20.99
C HIS A 210 48.39 1.08 19.60
N GLY A 211 48.07 2.23 19.00
CA GLY A 211 48.60 2.64 17.69
C GLY A 211 47.85 2.05 16.48
N GLY A 212 46.68 1.46 16.67
CA GLY A 212 45.79 1.06 15.57
C GLY A 212 45.36 2.26 14.71
N THR A 213 45.32 2.06 13.40
CA THR A 213 44.90 3.10 12.44
C THR A 213 43.44 2.89 12.04
N CYS A 214 42.65 3.96 12.05
CA CYS A 214 41.25 3.90 11.61
C CYS A 214 41.18 3.79 10.08
N ASP A 215 40.75 2.64 9.59
CA ASP A 215 40.37 2.40 8.21
C ASP A 215 38.88 2.64 8.01
N ARG A 216 38.54 3.27 6.88
CA ARG A 216 37.17 3.68 6.59
C ARG A 216 36.24 2.53 6.21
N TRP A 217 36.78 1.38 5.84
CA TRP A 217 36.01 0.21 5.41
C TRP A 217 35.88 -0.83 6.51
N GLU A 218 36.99 -1.19 7.16
CA GLU A 218 37.08 -2.36 8.06
C GLU A 218 37.41 -2.02 9.53
N SER A 219 37.19 -0.78 9.98
CA SER A 219 37.47 -0.32 11.35
C SER A 219 38.98 -0.20 11.63
N CYS A 220 39.48 -0.74 12.75
CA CYS A 220 40.85 -0.58 13.20
C CYS A 220 41.81 -1.55 12.50
N LEU A 221 42.78 -1.00 11.78
CA LEU A 221 43.95 -1.73 11.29
C LEU A 221 44.98 -1.82 12.41
N CYS A 222 45.16 -3.03 12.93
CA CYS A 222 46.08 -3.27 14.03
C CYS A 222 47.53 -3.41 13.57
N PRO A 223 48.49 -2.84 14.32
CA PRO A 223 49.91 -3.04 14.03
C PRO A 223 50.29 -4.53 14.23
N PRO A 224 51.40 -4.99 13.63
CA PRO A 224 51.89 -6.35 13.84
C PRO A 224 52.02 -6.70 15.32
N GLY A 225 51.69 -7.93 15.68
CA GLY A 225 51.69 -8.41 17.06
C GLY A 225 50.40 -8.12 17.85
N ARG A 226 49.41 -7.47 17.23
CA ARG A 226 48.10 -7.19 17.84
C ARG A 226 46.94 -7.56 16.91
N HIS A 227 45.80 -7.84 17.52
CA HIS A 227 44.53 -8.12 16.83
C HIS A 227 43.34 -7.74 17.73
N GLY A 228 42.12 -8.00 17.24
CA GLY A 228 40.87 -7.62 17.88
C GLY A 228 40.28 -6.34 17.28
N ASP A 229 38.99 -6.09 17.53
CA ASP A 229 38.24 -5.01 16.88
C ASP A 229 38.79 -3.61 17.23
N ARG A 230 39.52 -3.48 18.34
CA ARG A 230 40.14 -2.24 18.83
C ARG A 230 41.67 -2.37 18.99
N CYS A 231 42.28 -3.44 18.51
CA CYS A 231 43.70 -3.74 18.70
C CYS A 231 44.11 -3.87 20.18
N GLU A 232 43.17 -4.32 21.00
CA GLU A 232 43.33 -4.52 22.44
C GLU A 232 44.07 -5.82 22.77
N GLN A 233 44.06 -6.80 21.86
CA GLN A 233 44.65 -8.13 22.07
C GLN A 233 46.04 -8.20 21.45
N THR A 234 46.96 -8.86 22.15
CA THR A 234 48.28 -9.24 21.62
C THR A 234 48.21 -10.65 21.04
N CYS A 235 49.06 -10.96 20.07
CA CYS A 235 49.11 -12.32 19.53
C CYS A 235 49.35 -13.36 20.62
N ALA A 236 48.61 -14.47 20.51
CA ALA A 236 48.78 -15.60 21.40
C ALA A 236 50.18 -16.22 21.20
N PRO A 237 50.77 -16.84 22.25
CA PRO A 237 52.04 -17.53 22.13
C PRO A 237 52.04 -18.51 20.95
N GLY A 238 53.06 -18.43 20.11
CA GLY A 238 53.18 -19.24 18.90
C GLY A 238 52.60 -18.61 17.63
N THR A 239 52.06 -17.38 17.69
CA THR A 239 51.62 -16.61 16.52
C THR A 239 52.24 -15.22 16.50
N PHE A 240 52.46 -14.67 15.30
CA PHE A 240 53.04 -13.34 15.11
C PHE A 240 52.53 -12.66 13.83
N GLY A 241 52.88 -11.38 13.67
CA GLY A 241 52.62 -10.60 12.46
C GLY A 241 51.26 -9.87 12.47
N TRP A 242 50.79 -9.49 11.29
CA TRP A 242 49.51 -8.80 11.11
C TRP A 242 48.35 -9.75 11.41
N ASN A 243 47.37 -9.31 12.21
CA ASN A 243 46.24 -10.14 12.66
C ASN A 243 46.64 -11.50 13.25
N CYS A 244 47.90 -11.67 13.68
CA CYS A 244 48.43 -12.92 14.23
C CYS A 244 48.26 -14.13 13.29
N SER A 245 48.29 -13.90 11.96
CA SER A 245 48.02 -14.94 10.97
C SER A 245 49.20 -15.89 10.71
N THR A 246 50.37 -15.62 11.27
CA THR A 246 51.60 -16.41 11.01
C THR A 246 51.99 -17.19 12.26
N ASN A 247 52.31 -18.47 12.11
CA ASN A 247 52.79 -19.30 13.21
C ASN A 247 54.31 -19.17 13.39
N CYS A 248 54.75 -19.21 14.63
CA CYS A 248 56.17 -19.24 14.96
C CYS A 248 56.76 -20.62 14.71
N HIS A 249 58.00 -20.64 14.21
CA HIS A 249 58.72 -21.86 13.85
C HIS A 249 59.82 -22.23 14.86
N CYS A 250 59.72 -21.75 16.09
CA CYS A 250 60.69 -22.00 17.13
C CYS A 250 60.65 -23.46 17.60
N GLN A 251 61.83 -24.06 17.79
CA GLN A 251 62.01 -25.40 18.33
C GLN A 251 62.11 -25.35 19.87
N ASN A 252 62.17 -26.53 20.50
CA ASN A 252 62.36 -26.68 21.95
C ASN A 252 61.35 -25.91 22.83
N ASN A 253 60.13 -25.69 22.31
CA ASN A 253 59.05 -24.95 22.98
C ASN A 253 59.42 -23.49 23.33
N ALA A 254 60.34 -22.90 22.56
CA ALA A 254 60.73 -21.50 22.69
C ALA A 254 59.59 -20.55 22.28
N SER A 255 59.51 -19.41 22.96
CA SER A 255 58.55 -18.35 22.64
C SER A 255 59.09 -17.47 21.51
N CYS A 256 58.21 -16.79 20.80
CA CYS A 256 58.57 -15.86 19.72
C CYS A 256 58.05 -14.45 19.99
N ASP A 257 58.70 -13.47 19.39
CA ASP A 257 58.23 -12.09 19.38
C ASP A 257 56.93 -11.99 18.55
N PRO A 258 55.83 -11.44 19.10
CA PRO A 258 54.55 -11.36 18.42
C PRO A 258 54.57 -10.42 17.20
N VAL A 259 55.52 -9.49 17.10
CA VAL A 259 55.62 -8.52 15.98
C VAL A 259 56.25 -9.16 14.76
N ASN A 260 57.39 -9.83 14.91
CA ASN A 260 58.23 -10.27 13.80
C ASN A 260 58.57 -11.78 13.82
N GLY A 261 58.19 -12.51 14.86
CA GLY A 261 58.37 -13.96 14.96
C GLY A 261 59.74 -14.42 15.43
N THR A 262 60.64 -13.53 15.84
CA THR A 262 61.99 -13.92 16.30
C THR A 262 61.92 -14.77 17.56
N CYS A 263 62.64 -15.89 17.58
CA CYS A 263 62.61 -16.84 18.69
C CYS A 263 63.48 -16.39 19.87
N PHE A 264 62.97 -16.57 21.08
CA PHE A 264 63.67 -16.33 22.34
C PHE A 264 64.16 -17.67 22.92
N CYS A 265 65.45 -17.97 22.69
CA CYS A 265 66.06 -19.25 23.08
C CYS A 265 66.39 -19.31 24.58
N ALA A 266 66.26 -20.50 25.17
CA ALA A 266 66.66 -20.73 26.56
C ALA A 266 68.20 -20.83 26.69
N GLU A 267 68.73 -20.71 27.91
CA GLU A 267 70.17 -20.84 28.15
C GLU A 267 70.72 -22.17 27.60
N GLY A 268 71.72 -22.08 26.72
CA GLY A 268 72.33 -23.24 26.06
C GLY A 268 71.74 -23.62 24.69
N GLN A 269 70.79 -22.84 24.15
CA GLN A 269 70.26 -22.99 22.80
C GLN A 269 70.72 -21.81 21.91
N TRP A 270 70.88 -22.04 20.61
CA TRP A 270 71.41 -21.05 19.67
C TRP A 270 70.89 -21.30 18.25
N GLY A 271 70.80 -20.23 17.46
CA GLY A 271 70.26 -20.29 16.09
C GLY A 271 68.98 -19.50 15.93
N GLU A 272 68.48 -19.38 14.70
CA GLU A 272 67.27 -18.60 14.38
C GLU A 272 65.99 -19.26 14.93
N PHE A 273 66.00 -20.59 15.05
CA PHE A 273 64.86 -21.39 15.50
C PHE A 273 65.10 -22.07 16.85
N CYS A 274 66.19 -21.75 17.55
CA CYS A 274 66.56 -22.38 18.83
C CYS A 274 66.76 -23.90 18.73
N GLU A 275 67.43 -24.34 17.66
CA GLU A 275 67.89 -25.71 17.45
C GLU A 275 68.88 -26.22 18.52
#